data_AF-A0A377BFT3-F1
#
_entry.id   AF-A0A377BFT3-F1
#
_cell.length_a   1.000
_cell.length_b   1.000
_cell.length_c   1.000
_cell.angle_alpha   90.00
_cell.angle_beta   90.00
_cell.angle_gamma   90.00
#
_symmetry.space_group_name_H-M   'P 1'
#
loop_
_entity.id
_entity.type
_entity.pdbx_description
1 polymer ?
#
loop_
_entity_poly.entity_id
_entity_poly.type
_entity_poly.pdbx_seq_one_letter_code
_entity_poly.pdbx_strand_id
1 'polypeptide(L)'
;MAHNLPEQYQECAPVEQVAQVFNKLFNELRAAFPASMANFRTQEDLNEFRRQWLLAFQENGIHTMAQVDAGMRIARRQERPFLPSPGQFVAGASRAAARWASTLTR
;
A
#
# COMPACT_ATOMS: atom_id res chain seq x y z
N MET A 1 -35.28 16.69 24.96
CA MET A 1 -35.06 16.40 23.52
C MET A 1 -33.64 15.89 23.41
N ALA A 2 -33.45 14.60 23.15
CA ALA A 2 -32.12 13.97 23.12
C ALA A 2 -31.33 14.46 21.91
N HIS A 3 -30.12 14.98 22.16
CA HIS A 3 -29.21 15.46 21.13
C HIS A 3 -28.61 14.26 20.38
N ASN A 4 -28.70 14.32 19.04
CA ASN A 4 -28.15 13.36 18.10
C ASN A 4 -26.64 13.13 18.38
N LEU A 5 -26.26 11.87 18.61
CA LEU A 5 -24.87 11.44 18.52
C LEU A 5 -24.34 11.76 17.11
N PRO A 6 -23.12 12.30 16.94
CA PRO A 6 -22.42 12.10 15.70
C PRO A 6 -22.04 10.61 15.69
N GLU A 7 -22.85 9.80 15.01
CA GLU A 7 -22.41 8.51 14.50
C GLU A 7 -21.24 8.78 13.55
N GLN A 8 -20.04 8.86 14.10
CA GLN A 8 -18.80 8.90 13.35
C GLN A 8 -18.66 7.56 12.65
N TYR A 9 -19.32 7.42 11.50
CA TYR A 9 -19.11 6.39 10.51
C TYR A 9 -17.67 6.50 9.98
N GLN A 10 -16.69 6.10 10.78
CA GLN A 10 -15.29 6.03 10.36
C GLN A 10 -14.64 4.69 10.71
N GLU A 11 -15.42 3.69 11.13
CA GLU A 11 -14.89 2.39 11.55
C GLU A 11 -15.07 1.24 10.54
N CYS A 12 -16.01 1.33 9.58
CA CYS A 12 -16.14 0.31 8.51
C CYS A 12 -15.37 0.64 7.21
N ALA A 13 -15.06 1.91 6.94
CA ALA A 13 -14.32 2.35 5.74
C ALA A 13 -12.82 1.96 5.66
N PRO A 14 -12.06 1.80 6.76
CA PRO A 14 -10.61 1.59 6.69
C PRO A 14 -10.21 0.29 5.96
N VAL A 15 -10.93 -0.80 6.19
CA VAL A 15 -10.58 -2.13 5.65
C VAL A 15 -10.81 -2.20 4.14
N GLU A 16 -11.93 -1.66 3.66
CA GLU A 16 -12.23 -1.56 2.22
C GLU A 16 -11.24 -0.67 1.49
N GLN A 17 -10.89 0.48 2.09
CA GLN A 17 -9.90 1.38 1.51
C GLN A 17 -8.53 0.70 1.40
N VAL A 18 -8.08 0.02 2.45
CA VAL A 18 -6.81 -0.71 2.45
C VAL A 18 -6.83 -1.87 1.44
N ALA A 19 -7.96 -2.57 1.28
CA ALA A 19 -8.12 -3.60 0.27
C ALA A 19 -8.00 -3.04 -1.16
N GLN A 20 -8.57 -1.87 -1.43
CA GLN A 20 -8.41 -1.19 -2.73
C GLN A 20 -6.94 -0.79 -2.96
N VAL A 21 -6.26 -0.26 -1.93
CA VAL A 21 -4.85 0.13 -1.98
C VAL A 21 -3.98 -1.08 -2.33
N PHE A 22 -4.24 -2.22 -1.69
CA PHE A 22 -3.57 -3.48 -1.98
C PHE A 22 -3.84 -3.97 -3.41
N ASN A 23 -5.09 -3.94 -3.86
CA ASN A 23 -5.44 -4.39 -5.21
C ASN A 23 -4.74 -3.54 -6.29
N LYS A 24 -4.65 -2.22 -6.09
CA LYS A 24 -3.89 -1.33 -6.98
C LYS A 24 -2.41 -1.70 -7.00
N LEU A 25 -1.80 -1.84 -5.82
CA LEU A 25 -0.41 -2.28 -5.70
C LEU A 25 -0.18 -3.60 -6.47
N PHE A 26 -1.00 -4.62 -6.20
CA PHE A 26 -0.84 -5.94 -6.79
C PHE A 26 -0.84 -5.90 -8.32
N ASN A 27 -1.75 -5.12 -8.92
CA ASN A 27 -1.80 -4.93 -10.37
C ASN A 27 -0.54 -4.24 -10.90
N GLU A 28 -0.04 -3.21 -10.22
CA GLU A 28 1.19 -2.54 -10.64
C GLU A 28 2.44 -3.42 -10.48
N LEU A 29 2.52 -4.23 -9.42
CA LEU A 29 3.59 -5.21 -9.23
C LEU A 29 3.57 -6.28 -10.33
N ARG A 30 2.38 -6.74 -10.76
CA ARG A 30 2.23 -7.66 -11.90
C ARG A 30 2.74 -7.08 -13.21
N ALA A 31 2.50 -5.79 -13.44
CA ALA A 31 2.97 -5.11 -14.63
C ALA A 31 4.48 -4.83 -14.62
N ALA A 32 5.03 -4.41 -13.47
CA ALA A 32 6.43 -4.01 -13.33
C ALA A 32 7.40 -5.19 -13.10
N PHE A 33 6.93 -6.26 -12.44
CA PHE A 33 7.74 -7.41 -12.02
C PHE A 33 7.10 -8.76 -12.41
N PRO A 34 6.76 -8.97 -13.71
CA PRO A 34 6.00 -10.15 -14.13
C PRO A 34 6.69 -11.48 -13.78
N ALA A 35 8.02 -11.54 -13.87
CA ALA A 35 8.78 -12.74 -13.52
C ALA A 35 8.71 -13.10 -12.02
N SER A 36 8.77 -12.09 -11.14
CA SER A 36 8.62 -12.31 -9.69
C SER A 36 7.21 -12.77 -9.35
N MET A 37 6.21 -12.22 -10.05
CA MET A 37 4.80 -12.55 -9.85
C MET A 37 4.41 -13.91 -10.43
N ALA A 38 5.17 -14.43 -11.41
CA ALA A 38 4.99 -15.78 -11.94
C ALA A 38 5.28 -16.88 -10.90
N ASN A 39 5.91 -16.54 -9.78
CA ASN A 39 6.27 -17.50 -8.74
C ASN A 39 5.11 -17.82 -7.79
N PHE A 40 4.01 -17.06 -7.82
CA PHE A 40 2.79 -17.37 -7.06
C PHE A 40 2.03 -18.49 -7.76
N ARG A 41 2.03 -19.70 -7.17
CA ARG A 41 1.48 -20.92 -7.79
C ARG A 41 0.08 -21.26 -7.26
N THR A 42 -0.22 -20.81 -6.05
CA THR A 42 -1.48 -21.12 -5.36
C THR A 42 -2.17 -19.87 -4.85
N GLN A 43 -3.47 -20.01 -4.56
CA GLN A 43 -4.23 -18.96 -3.87
C GLN A 43 -3.69 -18.70 -2.46
N GLU A 44 -3.11 -19.72 -1.81
CA GLU A 44 -2.48 -19.59 -0.50
C GLU A 44 -1.23 -18.69 -0.55
N ASP A 45 -0.38 -18.84 -1.57
CA ASP A 45 0.78 -17.96 -1.76
C ASP A 45 0.35 -16.49 -1.92
N LEU A 46 -0.74 -16.25 -2.66
CA LEU A 46 -1.32 -14.92 -2.85
C LEU A 46 -1.94 -14.38 -1.56
N ASN A 47 -2.58 -15.23 -0.77
CA ASN A 47 -3.20 -14.85 0.49
C ASN A 47 -2.12 -14.46 1.52
N GLU A 48 -1.04 -15.23 1.62
CA GLU A 48 0.06 -14.92 2.52
C GLU A 48 0.80 -13.66 2.05
N PHE A 49 1.04 -13.52 0.75
CA PHE A 49 1.56 -12.28 0.17
C PHE A 49 0.69 -11.08 0.56
N ARG A 50 -0.63 -11.20 0.36
CA ARG A 50 -1.58 -10.15 0.74
C ARG A 50 -1.49 -9.82 2.23
N ARG A 51 -1.47 -10.83 3.10
CA ARG A 51 -1.39 -10.65 4.54
C ARG A 51 -0.12 -9.88 4.94
N GLN A 52 1.03 -10.26 4.41
CA GLN A 52 2.31 -9.61 4.72
C GLN A 52 2.33 -8.13 4.30
N TRP A 53 1.79 -7.82 3.12
CA TRP A 53 1.72 -6.46 2.63
C TRP A 53 0.70 -5.60 3.38
N LEU A 54 -0.44 -6.17 3.74
CA LEU A 54 -1.44 -5.51 4.56
C LEU A 54 -0.89 -5.16 5.94
N LEU A 55 -0.19 -6.08 6.59
CA LEU A 55 0.48 -5.83 7.87
C LEU A 55 1.48 -4.69 7.75
N ALA A 56 2.38 -4.72 6.77
CA ALA A 56 3.36 -3.66 6.56
C ALA A 56 2.71 -2.29 6.29
N PHE A 57 1.57 -2.27 5.59
CA PHE A 57 0.83 -1.04 5.33
C PHE A 57 0.18 -0.48 6.59
N GLN A 58 -0.42 -1.34 7.42
CA GLN A 58 -1.00 -0.94 8.69
C GLN A 58 0.07 -0.43 9.67
N GLU A 59 1.19 -1.14 9.80
CA GLU A 59 2.29 -0.76 10.69
C GLU A 59 2.93 0.59 10.33
N ASN A 60 2.86 1.00 9.07
CA ASN A 60 3.54 2.19 8.56
C ASN A 60 2.57 3.28 8.05
N GLY A 61 1.27 3.12 8.27
CA GLY A 61 0.25 4.10 7.88
C GLY A 61 0.09 4.32 6.37
N ILE A 62 0.26 3.26 5.56
CA ILE A 62 0.05 3.31 4.10
C ILE A 62 -1.42 3.03 3.79
N HIS A 63 -2.24 4.08 3.75
CA HIS A 63 -3.69 3.95 3.58
C HIS A 63 -4.21 4.59 2.27
N THR A 64 -3.34 5.16 1.43
CA THR A 64 -3.75 5.93 0.26
C THR A 64 -3.11 5.44 -1.05
N MET A 65 -3.82 5.66 -2.16
CA MET A 65 -3.31 5.34 -3.49
C MET A 65 -2.04 6.14 -3.83
N ALA A 66 -1.97 7.41 -3.42
CA ALA A 66 -0.84 8.28 -3.68
C ALA A 66 0.46 7.76 -3.03
N GLN A 67 0.36 7.17 -1.83
CA GLN A 67 1.50 6.49 -1.18
C GLN A 67 1.98 5.29 -2.00
N VAL A 68 1.05 4.48 -2.54
CA VAL A 68 1.38 3.36 -3.42
C VAL A 68 2.03 3.83 -4.72
N ASP A 69 1.48 4.85 -5.38
CA ASP A 69 2.06 5.42 -6.61
C ASP A 69 3.51 5.88 -6.39
N ALA A 70 3.76 6.51 -5.23
CA ALA A 70 5.09 6.99 -4.89
C ALA A 70 6.07 5.84 -4.57
N GLY A 71 5.62 4.81 -3.84
CA GLY A 71 6.39 3.59 -3.63
C GLY A 71 6.72 2.89 -4.94
N MET A 72 5.72 2.75 -5.83
CA MET A 72 5.87 2.15 -7.16
C MET A 72 6.80 2.96 -8.06
N ARG A 73 6.80 4.30 -7.99
CA ARG A 73 7.77 5.14 -8.72
C ARG A 73 9.21 4.84 -8.32
N ILE A 74 9.45 4.55 -7.04
CA ILE A 74 10.78 4.18 -6.54
C ILE A 74 11.10 2.74 -6.92
N ALA A 75 10.14 1.82 -6.79
CA ALA A 75 10.30 0.42 -7.18
C ALA A 75 10.66 0.28 -8.67
N ARG A 76 9.96 0.99 -9.57
CA ARG A 76 10.22 1.00 -11.02
C ARG A 76 11.59 1.56 -11.40
N ARG A 77 12.20 2.39 -10.56
CA ARG A 77 13.54 2.94 -10.79
C ARG A 77 14.65 1.96 -10.41
N GLN A 78 14.33 0.88 -9.70
CA GLN A 78 15.33 -0.12 -9.38
C GLN A 78 15.66 -0.92 -10.64
N GLU A 79 16.95 -1.04 -10.95
CA GLU A 79 17.43 -1.79 -12.12
C GLU A 79 17.35 -3.32 -11.92
N ARG A 80 16.94 -3.75 -10.71
CA ARG A 80 16.87 -5.16 -10.34
C ARG A 80 15.47 -5.70 -10.70
N PRO A 81 15.37 -6.82 -11.44
CA PRO A 81 14.09 -7.41 -11.85
C PRO A 81 13.39 -8.21 -10.73
N PHE A 82 13.70 -7.91 -9.46
CA PHE A 82 13.16 -8.60 -8.29
C PHE A 82 12.13 -7.73 -7.58
N LEU A 83 11.09 -8.37 -7.07
CA LEU A 83 10.08 -7.70 -6.25
C LEU A 83 10.72 -7.09 -4.98
N PRO A 84 10.44 -5.82 -4.65
CA PRO A 84 10.88 -5.25 -3.38
C PRO A 84 10.15 -5.93 -2.22
N SER A 85 10.83 -6.06 -1.07
CA SER A 85 10.15 -6.51 0.15
C SER A 85 9.13 -5.46 0.64
N PRO A 86 8.11 -5.84 1.42
CA PRO A 86 7.12 -4.90 1.95
C PRO A 86 7.78 -3.71 2.67
N GLY A 87 8.79 -3.98 3.53
CA GLY A 87 9.52 -2.93 4.24
C GLY A 87 10.30 -1.98 3.30
N GLN A 88 10.94 -2.52 2.25
CA GLN A 88 11.63 -1.69 1.25
C GLN A 88 10.66 -0.78 0.48
N PHE A 89 9.49 -1.32 0.14
CA PHE A 89 8.46 -0.57 -0.57
C PHE A 89 7.90 0.56 0.30
N VAL A 90 7.52 0.23 1.52
CA VAL A 90 6.95 1.17 2.49
C VAL A 90 7.90 2.32 2.80
N ALA A 91 9.20 2.06 2.95
CA ALA A 91 10.19 3.12 3.12
C ALA A 91 10.16 4.15 1.97
N GLY A 92 9.85 3.73 0.75
CA GLY A 92 9.67 4.63 -0.40
C GLY A 92 8.37 5.42 -0.34
N ALA A 93 7.27 4.75 -0.01
CA ALA A 93 5.96 5.37 0.12
C ALA A 93 5.90 6.40 1.26
N SER A 94 6.49 6.09 2.42
CA SER A 94 6.53 6.98 3.59
C SER A 94 7.38 8.23 3.36
N ARG A 95 8.51 8.12 2.62
CA ARG A 95 9.29 9.30 2.21
C ARG A 95 8.48 10.27 1.35
N ALA A 96 7.57 9.75 0.53
CA ALA A 96 6.68 10.60 -0.23
C ALA A 96 5.67 11.29 0.69
N ALA A 97 5.02 10.58 1.61
CA ALA A 97 4.12 11.19 2.58
C ALA A 97 4.78 12.34 3.39
N ALA A 98 6.01 12.12 3.86
CA ALA A 98 6.79 13.14 4.58
C ALA A 98 7.12 14.39 3.72
N ARG A 99 7.34 14.21 2.41
CA ARG A 99 7.55 15.33 1.47
C ARG A 99 6.29 16.19 1.29
N TRP A 100 5.10 15.61 1.41
CA TRP A 100 3.85 16.37 1.27
C TRP A 100 3.54 17.18 2.53
N ALA A 101 3.80 16.61 3.71
CA ALA A 101 3.67 17.33 4.99
C ALA A 101 4.60 18.56 5.09
N SER A 102 5.81 18.47 4.54
CA SER A 102 6.77 19.58 4.51
C SER A 102 6.44 20.67 3.48
N THR A 103 5.56 20.40 2.51
CA THR A 103 5.13 21.42 1.54
C THR A 103 3.99 22.29 2.08
N LEU A 104 3.24 21.79 3.08
CA LEU A 104 2.11 22.50 3.70
C LEU A 104 2.51 23.40 4.88
N THR A 105 3.77 23.35 5.34
CA THR A 105 4.27 24.17 6.45
C THR A 105 5.07 25.40 5.99
N ARG A 106 4.92 25.82 4.73
CA ARG A 106 5.64 26.98 4.16
C ARG A 106 4.69 28.03 3.60
#